data_AF-A0A3D1R683-F1
#
_entry.id   AF-A0A3D1R683-F1
#
_cell.length_a   1.000
_cell.length_b   1.000
_cell.length_c   1.000
_cell.angle_alpha   90.00
_cell.angle_beta   90.00
_cell.angle_gamma   90.00
#
_symmetry.space_group_name_H-M   'P 1'
#
loop_
_entity.id
_entity.type
_entity.pdbx_description
1 polymer ?
#
loop_
_entity_poly.entity_id
_entity_poly.type
_entity_poly.pdbx_seq_one_letter_code
_entity_poly.pdbx_strand_id
1 'polypeptide(L)'
;MVFISLAAVLACGCGRGGEVEEKPDSLALQAQDALFGEVPESDAVVVSIIDKAGACEAVQARAMLKDATSLTLVFSKPPGGELQPGSYEVWQPMTGLPTSDLVVADLTRTDDACANTLTALERVPVQGSVTLETIRLEDDGQVTGSYDILFGGGRLTGSFVASKCGIPELIEQTDAGCR
;
A
#
# COMPACT_ATOMS: atom_id res chain seq x y z
N MET A 1 -10.35 -14.40 45.18
CA MET A 1 -8.98 -14.97 45.09
C MET A 1 -7.99 -13.89 45.51
N VAL A 2 -6.91 -14.33 46.14
CA VAL A 2 -5.98 -13.61 47.01
C VAL A 2 -5.11 -12.58 46.26
N PHE A 3 -4.86 -11.43 46.92
CA PHE A 3 -3.89 -10.40 46.57
C PHE A 3 -2.45 -10.91 46.69
N ILE A 4 -1.59 -10.58 45.73
CA ILE A 4 -0.14 -10.43 45.99
C ILE A 4 0.31 -9.09 45.41
N SER A 5 0.57 -8.15 46.31
CA SER A 5 1.37 -6.96 46.05
C SER A 5 2.85 -7.34 45.94
N LEU A 6 3.59 -6.69 45.03
CA LEU A 6 5.00 -6.40 45.26
C LEU A 6 5.34 -5.08 44.60
N ALA A 7 5.76 -4.12 45.42
CA ALA A 7 6.30 -2.84 45.01
C ALA A 7 7.73 -2.70 45.55
N ALA A 8 8.51 -1.91 44.80
CA ALA A 8 9.76 -1.22 45.17
C ALA A 8 11.05 -2.07 45.08
N VAL A 9 12.22 -1.58 44.62
CA VAL A 9 12.91 -0.30 44.88
C VAL A 9 14.04 -0.03 43.85
N LEU A 10 14.16 1.25 43.44
CA LEU A 10 15.30 2.11 43.06
C LEU A 10 16.59 1.59 42.37
N ALA A 11 16.97 2.31 41.30
CA ALA A 11 18.32 2.85 41.14
C ALA A 11 18.30 4.26 40.50
N CYS A 12 18.80 5.26 41.23
CA CYS A 12 19.15 6.58 40.72
C CYS A 12 20.37 6.45 39.78
N GLY A 13 20.21 6.88 38.53
CA GLY A 13 21.32 7.13 37.61
C GLY A 13 21.03 8.41 36.85
N CYS A 14 21.81 9.46 37.11
CA CYS A 14 21.76 10.70 36.36
C CYS A 14 22.18 10.46 34.90
N GLY A 15 21.20 10.39 34.02
CA GLY A 15 21.37 10.54 32.59
C GLY A 15 20.03 10.99 32.06
N ARG A 16 19.94 12.23 31.54
CA ARG A 16 18.85 12.62 30.65
C ARG A 16 18.99 11.80 29.37
N GLY A 17 18.62 10.52 29.43
CA GLY A 17 18.24 9.77 28.26
C GLY A 17 16.97 10.42 27.77
N GLY A 18 17.02 11.03 26.59
CA GLY A 18 15.80 11.50 25.94
C GLY A 18 14.81 10.35 25.93
N GLU A 19 13.57 10.62 26.33
CA GLU A 19 12.46 9.80 25.90
C GLU A 19 12.54 9.79 24.38
N VAL A 20 13.03 8.68 23.84
CA VAL A 20 12.71 8.32 22.47
C VAL A 20 11.23 8.05 22.55
N GLU A 21 10.43 9.08 22.25
CA GLU A 21 9.04 8.90 21.87
C GLU A 21 9.11 7.98 20.65
N GLU A 22 8.96 6.68 20.88
CA GLU A 22 8.76 5.71 19.81
C GLU A 22 7.54 6.22 19.07
N LYS A 23 7.76 6.87 17.92
CA LYS A 23 6.68 7.26 17.01
C LYS A 23 5.97 5.94 16.73
N PRO A 24 4.71 5.75 17.19
CA PRO A 24 3.97 4.53 16.87
C PRO A 24 4.01 4.41 15.35
N ASP A 25 4.30 3.20 14.84
CA ASP A 25 4.53 2.91 13.43
C ASP A 25 3.58 3.76 12.58
N SER A 26 4.09 4.85 12.03
CA SER A 26 3.21 5.90 11.49
C SER A 26 2.50 5.45 10.22
N LEU A 27 2.88 4.26 9.74
CA LEU A 27 2.34 3.55 8.60
C LEU A 27 1.79 2.21 9.10
N ALA A 28 0.51 2.19 9.49
CA ALA A 28 -0.23 0.95 9.68
C ALA A 28 -1.22 0.80 8.52
N LEU A 29 -1.22 -0.36 7.87
CA LEU A 29 -2.20 -0.73 6.85
C LEU A 29 -2.80 -2.08 7.22
N GLN A 30 -3.99 -2.06 7.82
CA GLN A 30 -4.76 -3.27 8.10
C GLN A 30 -5.72 -3.51 6.95
N ALA A 31 -5.28 -4.25 5.94
CA ALA A 31 -6.06 -4.48 4.73
C ALA A 31 -7.46 -5.02 5.05
N GLN A 32 -8.49 -4.28 4.63
CA GLN A 32 -9.89 -4.70 4.64
C GLN A 32 -10.41 -5.00 3.24
N ASP A 33 -9.76 -4.43 2.21
CA ASP A 33 -10.09 -4.64 0.82
C ASP A 33 -8.80 -4.70 -0.02
N ALA A 34 -8.84 -5.46 -1.10
CA ALA A 34 -7.78 -5.51 -2.09
C ALA A 34 -8.37 -5.76 -3.47
N LEU A 35 -7.99 -4.93 -4.42
CA LEU A 35 -8.49 -4.99 -5.79
C LEU A 35 -7.35 -4.90 -6.79
N PHE A 36 -7.58 -5.43 -7.98
CA PHE A 36 -6.70 -5.17 -9.11
C PHE A 36 -7.47 -4.79 -10.37
N GLY A 37 -6.78 -4.10 -11.28
CA GLY A 37 -7.29 -3.83 -12.61
C GLY A 37 -6.16 -3.66 -13.61
N GLU A 38 -6.49 -3.85 -14.88
CA GLU A 38 -5.57 -3.63 -15.99
C GLU A 38 -5.72 -2.20 -16.50
N VAL A 39 -4.62 -1.53 -16.81
CA VAL A 39 -4.61 -0.22 -17.45
C VAL A 39 -4.41 -0.44 -18.96
N PRO A 40 -5.46 -0.27 -19.79
CA PRO A 40 -5.43 -0.69 -21.20
C PRO A 40 -4.35 0.02 -22.03
N GLU A 41 -3.99 1.25 -21.66
CA GLU A 41 -3.06 2.10 -22.41
C GLU A 41 -1.59 1.84 -22.07
N SER A 42 -1.28 1.15 -20.97
CA SER A 42 0.10 1.06 -20.44
C SER A 42 0.58 -0.36 -20.17
N ASP A 43 -0.18 -1.39 -20.59
CA ASP A 43 0.14 -2.80 -20.32
C ASP A 43 0.49 -3.06 -18.85
N ALA A 44 -0.18 -2.36 -17.93
CA ALA A 44 0.09 -2.42 -16.50
C ALA A 44 -1.05 -3.10 -15.75
N VAL A 45 -0.69 -3.83 -14.70
CA VAL A 45 -1.63 -4.33 -13.69
C VAL A 45 -1.43 -3.49 -12.43
N VAL A 46 -2.51 -2.88 -11.96
CA VAL A 46 -2.52 -2.11 -10.71
C VAL A 46 -3.20 -2.96 -9.65
N VAL A 47 -2.53 -3.13 -8.50
CA VAL A 47 -3.09 -3.74 -7.30
C VAL A 47 -3.20 -2.66 -6.23
N SER A 48 -4.37 -2.49 -5.63
CA SER A 48 -4.61 -1.55 -4.53
C SER A 48 -5.04 -2.31 -3.29
N ILE A 49 -4.33 -2.10 -2.17
CA ILE A 49 -4.57 -2.73 -0.87
C ILE A 49 -4.97 -1.62 0.09
N ILE A 50 -6.16 -1.72 0.68
CA ILE A 50 -6.81 -0.59 1.36
C ILE A 50 -7.32 -1.02 2.73
N ASP A 51 -7.17 -0.19 3.75
CA ASP A 51 -7.62 -0.45 5.13
C ASP A 51 -9.12 -0.18 5.37
N LYS A 52 -9.90 -0.10 4.29
CA LYS A 52 -11.32 0.23 4.32
C LYS A 52 -12.06 -0.56 3.24
N ALA A 53 -13.22 -1.10 3.59
CA ALA A 53 -14.09 -1.82 2.65
C ALA A 53 -14.75 -0.87 1.63
N GLY A 54 -15.23 -1.44 0.52
CA GLY A 54 -15.99 -0.71 -0.50
C GLY A 54 -15.12 -0.01 -1.53
N ALA A 55 -13.88 -0.49 -1.71
CA ALA A 55 -12.91 0.16 -2.58
C ALA A 55 -13.26 -0.01 -4.06
N CYS A 56 -13.83 -1.15 -4.46
CA CYS A 56 -14.21 -1.33 -5.85
C CYS A 56 -15.39 -0.43 -6.24
N GLU A 57 -16.39 -0.28 -5.38
CA GLU A 57 -17.49 0.67 -5.58
C GLU A 57 -16.97 2.11 -5.64
N ALA A 58 -15.94 2.43 -4.83
CA ALA A 58 -15.26 3.72 -4.89
C ALA A 58 -14.62 3.97 -6.26
N VAL A 59 -13.81 3.02 -6.74
CA VAL A 59 -13.16 3.07 -8.07
C VAL A 59 -14.18 3.18 -9.19
N GLN A 60 -15.21 2.33 -9.20
CA GLN A 60 -16.24 2.31 -10.24
C GLN A 60 -17.02 3.61 -10.33
N ALA A 61 -17.33 4.23 -9.19
CA ALA A 61 -17.97 5.54 -9.17
C ALA A 61 -16.96 6.69 -9.05
N ARG A 62 -15.69 6.45 -9.44
CA ARG A 62 -14.63 7.45 -9.61
C ARG A 62 -14.46 8.35 -8.39
N ALA A 63 -14.38 7.76 -7.20
CA ALA A 63 -14.17 8.51 -5.97
C ALA A 63 -13.00 7.96 -5.16
N MET A 64 -12.41 8.85 -4.37
CA MET A 64 -11.47 8.49 -3.31
C MET A 64 -12.24 8.11 -2.05
N LEU A 65 -11.74 7.10 -1.35
CA LEU A 65 -12.19 6.80 0.00
C LEU A 65 -11.54 7.81 0.95
N LYS A 66 -12.34 8.48 1.76
CA LYS A 66 -11.86 9.34 2.85
C LYS A 66 -11.42 8.49 4.05
N ASP A 67 -10.61 9.07 4.93
CA ASP A 67 -10.14 8.40 6.16
C ASP A 67 -9.58 7.00 5.88
N ALA A 68 -8.82 6.83 4.79
CA ALA A 68 -8.33 5.54 4.32
C ALA A 68 -6.83 5.58 4.05
N THR A 69 -6.14 4.50 4.36
CA THR A 69 -4.76 4.24 3.92
C THR A 69 -4.78 3.22 2.80
N SER A 70 -4.05 3.49 1.72
CA SER A 70 -3.95 2.61 0.56
C SER A 70 -2.52 2.46 0.09
N LEU A 71 -2.09 1.21 -0.12
CA LEU A 71 -0.89 0.86 -0.85
C LEU A 71 -1.27 0.50 -2.29
N THR A 72 -0.75 1.26 -3.25
CA THR A 72 -0.91 0.99 -4.68
C THR A 72 0.38 0.39 -5.22
N LEU A 73 0.27 -0.74 -5.92
CA LEU A 73 1.35 -1.46 -6.56
C LEU A 73 1.08 -1.51 -8.06
N VAL A 74 2.04 -1.05 -8.86
CA VAL A 74 1.93 -1.06 -10.33
C VAL A 74 2.99 -1.98 -10.91
N PHE A 75 2.53 -3.01 -11.61
CA PHE A 75 3.34 -3.99 -12.30
C PHE A 75 3.24 -3.76 -13.80
N SER A 76 4.36 -3.48 -14.46
CA SER A 76 4.41 -3.41 -15.92
C SER A 76 4.55 -4.82 -16.50
N LYS A 77 3.72 -5.15 -17.50
CA LYS A 77 3.93 -6.39 -18.26
C LYS A 77 5.19 -6.24 -19.14
N PRO A 78 5.98 -7.31 -19.31
CA PRO A 78 7.08 -7.29 -20.26
C PRO A 78 6.54 -7.12 -21.70
N PRO A 79 7.30 -6.46 -22.60
CA PRO A 79 6.87 -6.26 -23.99
C PRO A 79 6.49 -7.58 -24.67
N GLY A 80 5.25 -7.71 -25.14
CA GLY A 80 4.75 -8.91 -25.81
C GLY A 80 4.61 -10.14 -24.91
N GLY A 81 4.65 -9.97 -23.59
CA GLY A 81 4.49 -11.05 -22.62
C GLY A 81 3.43 -10.73 -21.57
N GLU A 82 3.25 -11.66 -20.64
CA GLU A 82 2.30 -11.56 -19.54
C GLU A 82 3.04 -11.35 -18.21
N LEU A 83 2.36 -10.74 -17.24
CA LEU A 83 2.85 -10.68 -15.86
C LEU A 83 2.94 -12.12 -15.30
N GLN A 84 4.05 -12.45 -14.64
CA GLN A 84 4.31 -13.81 -14.14
C GLN A 84 4.35 -13.82 -12.61
N PRO A 85 4.00 -14.94 -11.95
CA PRO A 85 4.33 -15.11 -10.54
C PRO A 85 5.83 -14.98 -10.29
N GLY A 86 6.21 -14.40 -9.16
CA GLY A 86 7.61 -14.13 -8.83
C GLY A 86 7.79 -13.00 -7.83
N SER A 87 9.06 -12.75 -7.47
CA SER A 87 9.44 -11.63 -6.62
C SER A 87 9.88 -10.44 -7.47
N TYR A 88 9.31 -9.28 -7.19
CA TYR A 88 9.56 -8.00 -7.84
C TYR A 88 10.18 -7.05 -6.83
N GLU A 89 11.33 -6.47 -7.17
CA GLU A 89 11.94 -5.44 -6.34
C GLU A 89 11.17 -4.13 -6.48
N VAL A 90 11.02 -3.41 -5.38
CA VAL A 90 10.36 -2.10 -5.41
C VAL A 90 11.28 -1.08 -6.07
N TRP A 91 10.77 -0.43 -7.12
CA TRP A 91 11.47 0.65 -7.80
C TRP A 91 11.66 1.85 -6.89
N GLN A 92 12.86 2.43 -6.94
CA GLN A 92 13.22 3.65 -6.23
C GLN A 92 13.18 4.85 -7.18
N PRO A 93 12.40 5.90 -6.90
CA PRO A 93 12.30 7.06 -7.79
C PRO A 93 13.62 7.76 -8.14
N MET A 94 14.64 7.59 -7.30
CA MET A 94 15.95 8.21 -7.50
C MET A 94 16.88 7.41 -8.42
N THR A 95 16.52 6.18 -8.83
CA THR A 95 17.40 5.28 -9.59
C THR A 95 17.15 5.28 -11.10
N GLY A 96 16.32 6.18 -11.62
CA GLY A 96 15.94 6.25 -13.05
C GLY A 96 14.53 5.74 -13.29
N LEU A 97 14.14 5.47 -14.55
CA LEU A 97 12.80 4.94 -14.86
C LEU A 97 12.67 3.48 -14.42
N PRO A 98 11.47 3.03 -13.97
CA PRO A 98 11.25 1.63 -13.64
C PRO A 98 11.33 0.76 -14.89
N THR A 99 11.98 -0.39 -14.78
CA THR A 99 11.96 -1.47 -15.76
C THR A 99 10.84 -2.47 -15.40
N SER A 100 10.47 -3.35 -16.33
CA SER A 100 9.32 -4.27 -16.17
C SER A 100 9.48 -5.34 -15.09
N ASP A 101 10.70 -5.53 -14.59
CA ASP A 101 11.04 -6.41 -13.47
C ASP A 101 10.90 -5.73 -12.10
N LEU A 102 10.60 -4.43 -12.08
CA LEU A 102 10.36 -3.66 -10.87
C LEU A 102 8.87 -3.39 -10.66
N VAL A 103 8.49 -3.25 -9.40
CA VAL A 103 7.15 -2.80 -9.00
C VAL A 103 7.22 -1.37 -8.49
N VAL A 104 6.35 -0.50 -9.01
CA VAL A 104 6.17 0.84 -8.45
C VAL A 104 5.21 0.74 -7.27
N ALA A 105 5.62 1.26 -6.11
CA ALA A 105 4.77 1.33 -4.93
C ALA A 105 4.50 2.80 -4.55
N ASP A 106 3.24 3.15 -4.28
CA ASP A 106 2.85 4.43 -3.70
C ASP A 106 1.94 4.21 -2.50
N LEU A 107 2.26 4.89 -1.40
CA LEU A 107 1.42 4.90 -0.20
C LEU A 107 0.64 6.21 -0.14
N THR A 108 -0.64 6.12 0.18
CA THR A 108 -1.52 7.28 0.35
C THR A 108 -2.33 7.12 1.63
N ARG A 109 -2.53 8.22 2.37
CA ARG A 109 -3.48 8.29 3.48
C ARG A 109 -4.38 9.51 3.31
N THR A 110 -5.67 9.29 3.15
CA THR A 110 -6.66 10.35 2.98
C THR A 110 -7.25 10.77 4.33
N ASP A 111 -7.54 12.06 4.48
CA ASP A 111 -8.42 12.60 5.53
C ASP A 111 -9.89 12.60 5.09
N ASP A 112 -10.75 13.29 5.85
CA ASP A 112 -12.19 13.42 5.62
C ASP A 112 -12.53 14.20 4.34
N ALA A 113 -11.60 15.02 3.86
CA ALA A 113 -11.67 15.77 2.61
C ALA A 113 -10.96 15.06 1.44
N CYS A 114 -10.51 13.81 1.65
CA CYS A 114 -9.71 13.03 0.71
C CYS A 114 -8.36 13.67 0.35
N ALA A 115 -7.86 14.62 1.14
CA ALA A 115 -6.52 15.15 0.98
C ALA A 115 -5.50 14.13 1.50
N ASN A 116 -4.41 13.97 0.77
CA ASN A 116 -3.33 13.09 1.22
C ASN A 116 -2.59 13.76 2.39
N THR A 117 -2.59 13.08 3.54
CA THR A 117 -1.98 13.53 4.79
C THR A 117 -0.52 13.08 4.93
N LEU A 118 -0.05 12.17 4.07
CA LEU A 118 1.34 11.74 4.06
C LEU A 118 2.23 12.77 3.37
N THR A 119 3.37 13.03 4.00
CA THR A 119 4.49 13.75 3.41
C THR A 119 5.01 13.03 2.16
N ALA A 120 5.55 13.75 1.18
CA ALA A 120 6.17 13.14 0.00
C ALA A 120 7.24 12.09 0.37
N LEU A 121 7.99 12.29 1.46
CA LEU A 121 8.97 11.32 1.94
C LEU A 121 8.35 10.07 2.57
N GLU A 122 7.18 10.22 3.20
CA GLU A 122 6.47 9.09 3.82
C GLU A 122 5.81 8.19 2.77
N ARG A 123 5.53 8.73 1.57
CA ARG A 123 4.89 8.02 0.46
C ARG A 123 5.85 7.25 -0.44
N VAL A 124 7.10 7.70 -0.50
CA VAL A 124 8.10 7.15 -1.43
C VAL A 124 8.75 5.90 -0.85
N PRO A 125 8.77 4.78 -1.59
CA PRO A 125 9.48 3.58 -1.15
C PRO A 125 10.99 3.79 -1.21
N VAL A 126 11.67 3.24 -0.21
CA VAL A 126 13.13 3.26 -0.07
C VAL A 126 13.72 1.94 -0.57
N GLN A 127 13.10 0.81 -0.21
CA GLN A 127 13.52 -0.53 -0.63
C GLN A 127 12.41 -1.53 -0.30
N GLY A 128 12.48 -2.73 -0.87
CA GLY A 128 11.58 -3.81 -0.53
C GLY A 128 11.28 -4.70 -1.72
N SER A 129 10.35 -5.61 -1.52
CA SER A 129 9.91 -6.54 -2.55
C SER A 129 8.42 -6.84 -2.43
N VAL A 130 7.82 -7.18 -3.56
CA VAL A 130 6.49 -7.76 -3.63
C VAL A 130 6.59 -9.12 -4.30
N THR A 131 6.00 -10.15 -3.70
CA THR A 131 5.89 -11.48 -4.29
C THR A 131 4.48 -11.69 -4.81
N LEU A 132 4.34 -12.02 -6.09
CA LEU A 132 3.11 -12.49 -6.71
C LEU A 132 3.11 -14.02 -6.73
N GLU A 133 2.05 -14.62 -6.20
CA GLU A 133 1.90 -16.08 -6.11
C GLU A 133 0.96 -16.62 -7.18
N THR A 134 -0.20 -15.98 -7.33
CA THR A 134 -1.21 -16.33 -8.34
C THR A 134 -1.60 -15.09 -9.11
N ILE A 135 -1.74 -15.22 -10.43
CA ILE A 135 -2.19 -14.14 -11.32
C ILE A 135 -3.26 -14.72 -12.24
N ARG A 136 -4.48 -14.22 -12.08
CA ARG A 136 -5.65 -14.54 -12.91
C ARG A 136 -6.34 -13.25 -13.28
N LEU A 137 -6.16 -12.80 -14.51
CA LEU A 137 -6.61 -11.48 -15.00
C LEU A 137 -7.99 -11.54 -15.69
N GLU A 138 -8.54 -12.73 -15.87
CA GLU A 138 -9.89 -12.96 -16.39
C GLU A 138 -10.97 -12.35 -15.48
N ASP A 139 -12.22 -12.36 -15.96
CA ASP A 139 -13.36 -11.92 -15.15
C ASP A 139 -13.51 -12.82 -13.92
N ASP A 140 -13.81 -12.22 -12.76
CA ASP A 140 -13.76 -12.84 -11.43
C ASP A 140 -12.37 -13.41 -11.03
N GLY A 141 -11.33 -13.05 -11.79
CA GLY A 141 -9.94 -13.38 -11.51
C GLY A 141 -9.43 -12.77 -10.21
N GLN A 142 -8.27 -13.27 -9.77
CA GLN A 142 -7.60 -12.85 -8.54
C GLN A 142 -6.10 -12.77 -8.72
N VAL A 143 -5.49 -11.77 -8.10
CA VAL A 143 -4.04 -11.66 -7.91
C VAL A 143 -3.74 -11.83 -6.43
N THR A 144 -2.89 -12.79 -6.07
CA THR A 144 -2.49 -13.03 -4.68
C THR A 144 -1.00 -12.80 -4.50
N GLY A 145 -0.62 -12.36 -3.31
CA GLY A 145 0.78 -12.10 -3.02
C GLY A 145 1.05 -11.59 -1.62
N SER A 146 2.30 -11.20 -1.43
CA SER A 146 2.79 -10.57 -0.20
C SER A 146 3.75 -9.45 -0.50
N TYR A 147 3.87 -8.51 0.42
CA TYR A 147 4.75 -7.36 0.31
C TYR A 147 5.53 -7.16 1.60
N ASP A 148 6.75 -6.67 1.43
CA ASP A 148 7.61 -6.20 2.49
C ASP A 148 8.37 -4.98 1.95
N ILE A 149 7.92 -3.79 2.33
CA ILE A 149 8.35 -2.52 1.74
C ILE A 149 8.70 -1.53 2.85
N LEU A 150 9.90 -0.96 2.77
CA LEU A 150 10.31 0.16 3.60
C LEU A 150 9.99 1.46 2.89
N PHE A 151 9.21 2.32 3.53
CA PHE A 151 8.97 3.71 3.16
C PHE A 151 9.73 4.64 4.10
N GLY A 152 9.82 5.92 3.74
CA GLY A 152 10.43 6.92 4.63
C GLY A 152 9.73 7.07 5.99
N GLY A 153 8.45 6.70 6.08
CA GLY A 153 7.65 6.77 7.31
C GLY A 153 7.59 5.48 8.14
N GLY A 154 8.19 4.37 7.67
CA GLY A 154 8.09 3.06 8.32
C GLY A 154 8.07 1.88 7.35
N ARG A 155 8.03 0.65 7.89
CA ARG A 155 7.98 -0.59 7.12
C ARG A 155 6.56 -1.12 7.05
N LEU A 156 6.10 -1.49 5.86
CA LEU A 156 4.82 -2.14 5.63
C LEU A 156 5.05 -3.58 5.19
N THR A 157 4.43 -4.52 5.90
CA THR A 157 4.47 -5.95 5.56
C THR A 157 3.06 -6.52 5.57
N GLY A 158 2.75 -7.39 4.62
CA GLY A 158 1.45 -8.05 4.60
C GLY A 158 1.27 -9.01 3.43
N SER A 159 0.09 -9.61 3.38
CA SER A 159 -0.38 -10.44 2.28
C SER A 159 -1.69 -9.89 1.74
N PHE A 160 -2.00 -10.16 0.47
CA PHE A 160 -3.22 -9.71 -0.16
C PHE A 160 -3.83 -10.79 -1.07
N VAL A 161 -5.15 -10.71 -1.21
CA VAL A 161 -5.94 -11.42 -2.21
C VAL A 161 -6.77 -10.35 -2.92
N ALA A 162 -6.25 -9.87 -4.04
CA ALA A 162 -6.86 -8.80 -4.80
C ALA A 162 -7.86 -9.39 -5.80
N SER A 163 -9.10 -8.91 -5.76
CA SER A 163 -10.14 -9.32 -6.73
C SER A 163 -10.23 -8.32 -7.88
N LYS A 164 -10.61 -8.79 -9.08
CA LYS A 164 -10.72 -7.90 -10.25
C LYS A 164 -11.77 -6.82 -9.99
N CYS A 165 -11.40 -5.57 -10.19
CA CYS A 165 -12.30 -4.44 -10.20
C CYS A 165 -12.23 -3.76 -11.56
N GLY A 166 -13.39 -3.59 -12.20
CA GLY A 166 -13.48 -2.85 -13.47
C GLY A 166 -13.08 -1.39 -13.26
N ILE A 167 -11.94 -0.98 -13.80
CA ILE A 167 -11.50 0.42 -13.80
C ILE A 167 -12.23 1.11 -14.96
N PRO A 168 -13.07 2.14 -14.70
CA PRO A 168 -13.74 2.88 -15.78
C PRO A 168 -12.71 3.52 -16.71
N GLU A 169 -13.00 3.55 -18.03
CA GLU A 169 -12.14 4.27 -18.98
C GLU A 169 -11.92 5.72 -18.54
N LEU A 170 -10.66 6.19 -18.64
CA LEU A 170 -10.24 7.54 -18.30
C LEU A 170 -10.83 8.55 -19.31
N ILE A 171 -12.11 8.89 -19.16
CA ILE A 171 -12.70 10.05 -19.84
C ILE A 171 -12.31 11.29 -19.03
N GLU A 172 -11.70 12.27 -19.71
CA GLU A 172 -11.10 13.50 -19.18
C GLU A 172 -11.69 13.96 -17.83
N GLN A 173 -10.84 13.94 -16.80
CA GLN A 173 -11.16 14.21 -15.40
C GLN A 173 -11.62 15.66 -15.18
N THR A 174 -12.73 15.84 -14.46
CA THR A 174 -12.93 17.08 -13.68
C THR A 174 -13.38 16.87 -12.24
N ASP A 175 -14.03 15.77 -11.84
CA ASP A 175 -14.45 15.59 -10.43
C ASP A 175 -14.36 14.12 -10.00
N ALA A 176 -13.22 13.70 -9.44
CA ALA A 176 -13.20 12.50 -8.62
C ALA A 176 -13.91 12.83 -7.29
N GLY A 177 -15.00 12.12 -6.97
CA GLY A 177 -15.74 12.34 -5.72
C GLY A 177 -14.91 11.97 -4.48
N CYS A 178 -15.33 12.41 -3.30
CA CYS A 178 -14.79 11.96 -2.01
C CYS A 178 -15.90 11.26 -1.22
N ARG A 179 -15.66 10.05 -0.69
CA ARG A 179 -16.68 9.27 0.02
C ARG A 179 -16.18 8.54 1.27
#